data_AF-A0AAN8JDL1-F1
#
_entry.id   AF-A0AAN8JDL1-F1
#
_cell.length_a   1.000
_cell.length_b   1.000
_cell.length_c   1.000
_cell.angle_alpha   90.00
_cell.angle_beta   90.00
_cell.angle_gamma   90.00
#
_symmetry.space_group_name_H-M   'P 1'
#
loop_
_entity.id
_entity.type
_entity.pdbx_description
1 polymer ?
#
loop_
_entity_poly.entity_id
_entity_poly.type
_entity_poly.pdbx_seq_one_letter_code
_entity_poly.pdbx_strand_id
1 'polypeptide(L)'
;MREKDVGIIEYISKHNGFNAIIKQRYSDFIVNEINMEGDIVRLTSFDIPAIKKTNINCEVINEIDRDKLKEMVENKDHERQVVIEVEDSKEARTRIHLAIRDHFSALESSTIDVDNGQQKHIKVVYPKSKANRDSRWAANRPKYCKFVLYKENKDTMDTISLISKNLRVNTNLFQYAGTKDKRAKTTQEVTAFK
;
A
#
# COMPACT_ATOMS: atom_id res chain seq x y z
N MET A 1 -21.80 25.75 -27.11
CA MET A 1 -22.57 26.12 -25.91
C MET A 1 -21.88 27.32 -25.29
N ARG A 2 -22.63 28.40 -25.06
CA ARG A 2 -22.16 29.64 -24.41
C ARG A 2 -22.60 29.64 -22.95
N GLU A 3 -21.96 30.47 -22.12
CA GLU A 3 -22.28 30.63 -20.70
C GLU A 3 -23.77 30.95 -20.46
N LYS A 4 -24.35 31.84 -21.28
CA LYS A 4 -25.78 32.17 -21.21
C LYS A 4 -26.71 31.00 -21.52
N ASP A 5 -26.26 30.03 -22.31
CA ASP A 5 -27.07 28.86 -22.66
C ASP A 5 -27.21 27.91 -21.44
N VAL A 6 -26.38 28.09 -20.40
CA VAL A 6 -26.40 27.33 -19.14
C VAL A 6 -26.69 28.20 -17.91
N GLY A 7 -27.22 29.41 -18.10
CA GLY A 7 -27.66 30.29 -17.01
C GLY A 7 -26.57 31.07 -16.28
N ILE A 8 -25.33 31.11 -16.82
CA ILE A 8 -24.24 31.93 -16.27
C ILE A 8 -24.30 33.30 -16.96
N ILE A 9 -24.88 34.29 -16.27
CA ILE A 9 -25.20 35.60 -16.88
C ILE A 9 -24.80 36.83 -16.04
N GLU A 10 -24.52 36.67 -14.75
CA GLU A 10 -24.24 37.78 -13.83
C GLU A 10 -22.75 37.87 -13.46
N TYR A 11 -22.31 39.09 -13.12
CA TYR A 11 -20.97 39.37 -12.63
C TYR A 11 -21.03 40.03 -11.25
N ILE A 12 -20.08 39.70 -10.36
CA ILE A 12 -19.97 40.36 -9.05
C ILE A 12 -19.45 41.80 -9.19
N SER A 13 -18.55 42.03 -10.15
CA SER A 13 -17.89 43.32 -10.31
C SER A 13 -18.53 44.17 -11.39
N LYS A 14 -18.40 45.50 -11.26
CA LYS A 14 -19.00 46.50 -12.15
C LYS A 14 -18.02 47.13 -13.15
N HIS A 15 -16.77 46.66 -13.19
CA HIS A 15 -15.76 47.19 -14.12
C HIS A 15 -15.96 46.64 -15.54
N ASN A 16 -15.40 47.33 -16.53
CA ASN A 16 -15.41 46.87 -17.92
C ASN A 16 -14.53 45.62 -18.06
N GLY A 17 -15.06 44.60 -18.72
CA GLY A 17 -14.29 43.41 -19.08
C GLY A 17 -13.22 43.71 -20.12
N PHE A 18 -12.25 42.80 -20.23
CA PHE A 18 -11.21 42.83 -21.24
C PHE A 18 -10.96 41.41 -21.75
N ASN A 19 -10.27 41.31 -22.89
CA ASN A 19 -9.98 40.02 -23.51
C ASN A 19 -8.66 39.45 -22.99
N ALA A 20 -8.64 38.14 -22.72
CA ALA A 20 -7.43 37.41 -22.33
C ALA A 20 -7.45 35.99 -22.90
N ILE A 21 -6.27 35.43 -23.14
CA ILE A 21 -6.11 34.02 -23.51
C ILE A 21 -5.79 33.23 -22.25
N ILE A 22 -6.68 32.32 -21.87
CA ILE A 22 -6.50 31.43 -20.71
C ILE A 22 -6.02 30.05 -21.19
N LYS A 23 -5.10 29.41 -20.45
CA LYS A 23 -4.53 28.07 -20.75
C LYS A 23 -3.85 28.01 -22.14
N GLN A 24 -3.14 29.06 -22.53
CA GLN A 24 -2.33 29.07 -23.77
C GLN A 24 -1.34 27.90 -23.77
N ARG A 25 -0.62 27.70 -22.66
CA ARG A 25 0.12 26.47 -22.35
C ARG A 25 -0.51 25.81 -21.12
N TYR A 26 -0.41 24.49 -21.01
CA TYR A 26 -0.87 23.76 -19.82
C TYR A 26 -0.06 24.12 -18.56
N SER A 27 1.16 24.66 -18.74
CA SER A 27 2.01 25.18 -17.66
C SER A 27 1.49 26.47 -17.04
N ASP A 28 0.64 27.22 -17.75
CA ASP A 28 0.10 28.51 -17.29
C ASP A 28 -1.01 28.31 -16.26
N PHE A 29 -1.47 27.06 -16.08
CA PHE A 29 -2.53 26.69 -15.16
C PHE A 29 -2.04 25.58 -14.24
N ILE A 30 -1.72 25.95 -13.00
CA ILE A 30 -1.18 25.06 -11.98
C ILE A 30 -2.25 24.86 -10.91
N VAL A 31 -2.56 23.60 -10.60
CA VAL A 31 -3.54 23.23 -9.58
C VAL A 31 -2.84 22.38 -8.54
N ASN A 32 -2.85 22.82 -7.28
CA ASN A 32 -2.38 22.02 -6.16
C ASN A 32 -3.56 21.74 -5.25
N GLU A 33 -3.82 20.46 -4.94
CA GLU A 33 -4.84 20.08 -3.96
C GLU A 33 -4.48 20.60 -2.57
N ILE A 34 -5.50 20.99 -1.81
CA ILE A 34 -5.41 21.26 -0.37
C ILE A 34 -6.02 20.05 0.31
N ASN A 35 -5.26 19.38 1.17
CA ASN A 35 -5.73 18.20 1.89
C ASN A 35 -6.70 18.60 3.03
N MET A 36 -7.20 17.62 3.78
CA MET A 36 -8.14 17.86 4.88
C MET A 36 -7.49 18.58 6.06
N GLU A 37 -6.17 18.51 6.17
CA GLU A 37 -5.36 19.22 7.16
C GLU A 37 -5.09 20.69 6.77
N GLY A 38 -5.44 21.10 5.54
CA GLY A 38 -5.20 22.44 5.03
C GLY A 38 -3.84 22.65 4.35
N ASP A 39 -3.04 21.58 4.21
CA ASP A 39 -1.73 21.63 3.57
C ASP A 39 -1.83 21.54 2.05
N ILE A 40 -0.96 22.28 1.37
CA ILE A 40 -0.83 22.24 -0.08
C ILE A 40 -0.06 20.98 -0.48
N VAL A 41 -0.71 20.08 -1.21
CA VAL A 41 -0.11 18.85 -1.72
C VAL A 41 0.94 19.18 -2.78
N ARG A 42 2.20 18.81 -2.52
CA ARG A 42 3.34 18.99 -3.44
C ARG A 42 4.16 17.72 -3.53
N LEU A 43 4.66 17.42 -4.73
CA LEU A 43 5.63 16.35 -4.94
C LEU A 43 7.01 16.85 -4.52
N THR A 44 7.47 16.44 -3.34
CA THR A 44 8.72 16.94 -2.72
C THR A 44 9.84 15.90 -2.62
N SER A 45 9.49 14.61 -2.65
CA SER A 45 10.45 13.51 -2.53
C SER A 45 9.98 12.32 -3.38
N PHE A 46 10.95 11.57 -3.90
CA PHE A 46 10.76 10.28 -4.58
C PHE A 46 11.28 9.11 -3.74
N ASP A 47 11.64 9.38 -2.48
CA ASP A 47 12.26 8.40 -1.61
C ASP A 47 11.25 7.33 -1.20
N ILE A 48 11.71 6.08 -1.15
CA ILE A 48 10.91 4.97 -0.66
C ILE A 48 10.91 5.04 0.87
N PRO A 49 9.74 5.06 1.54
CA PRO A 49 9.68 5.10 3.00
C PRO A 49 10.43 3.92 3.62
N ALA A 50 11.33 4.21 4.56
CA ALA A 50 12.07 3.18 5.27
C ALA A 50 11.08 2.26 6.02
N ILE A 51 11.12 0.97 5.71
CA ILE A 51 10.37 -0.03 6.47
C ILE A 51 11.07 -0.12 7.83
N LYS A 52 10.40 0.32 8.90
CA LYS A 52 10.82 -0.01 10.26
C LYS A 52 10.67 -1.53 10.39
N LYS A 53 11.74 -2.28 10.10
CA LYS A 53 11.86 -3.67 10.53
C LYS A 53 11.66 -3.61 12.03
N THR A 54 10.54 -4.11 12.51
CA THR A 54 10.43 -4.41 13.93
C THR A 54 11.52 -5.43 14.16
N ASN A 55 12.62 -5.05 14.81
CA ASN A 55 13.57 -6.00 15.38
C ASN A 55 12.81 -6.79 16.46
N ILE A 56 11.88 -7.66 16.05
CA ILE A 56 11.41 -8.74 16.89
C ILE A 56 12.60 -9.67 16.86
N ASN A 57 13.46 -9.56 17.88
CA ASN A 57 14.61 -10.42 18.05
C ASN A 57 14.16 -11.86 17.76
N CYS A 58 14.89 -12.55 16.87
CA CYS A 58 14.69 -13.98 16.65
C CYS A 58 14.96 -14.82 17.92
N GLU A 59 15.34 -14.21 19.05
CA GLU A 59 15.51 -14.85 20.36
C GLU A 59 14.24 -15.55 20.87
N VAL A 60 13.06 -15.26 20.28
CA VAL A 60 11.82 -15.97 20.60
C VAL A 60 11.80 -17.40 20.01
N ILE A 61 12.63 -17.69 19.00
CA ILE A 61 12.74 -19.02 18.39
C ILE A 61 14.05 -19.65 18.86
N ASN A 62 13.98 -20.86 19.42
CA ASN A 62 15.14 -21.66 19.78
C ASN A 62 16.14 -21.77 18.62
N GLU A 63 17.43 -21.74 18.93
CA GLU A 63 18.50 -21.77 17.92
C GLU A 63 18.37 -22.99 16.99
N ILE A 64 18.02 -24.15 17.55
CA ILE A 64 17.80 -25.40 16.82
C ILE A 64 16.69 -25.27 15.78
N ASP A 65 15.56 -24.67 16.14
CA ASP A 65 14.42 -24.55 15.23
C ASP A 65 14.65 -23.47 14.19
N ARG A 66 15.40 -22.41 14.54
CA ARG A 66 15.85 -21.39 13.59
C ARG A 66 16.73 -22.01 12.49
N ASP A 67 17.67 -22.88 12.86
CA ASP A 67 18.56 -23.52 11.89
C ASP A 67 17.81 -24.51 10.99
N LYS A 68 16.84 -25.27 11.53
CA LYS A 68 15.93 -26.09 10.70
C LYS A 68 15.14 -25.24 9.70
N LEU A 69 14.65 -24.06 10.11
CA LEU A 69 13.91 -23.15 9.23
C LEU A 69 14.81 -22.54 8.16
N LYS A 70 16.06 -22.19 8.48
CA LYS A 70 17.05 -21.71 7.49
C LYS A 70 17.38 -22.79 6.48
N GLU A 71 17.69 -24.00 6.93
CA GLU A 71 18.00 -25.15 6.08
C GLU A 71 16.83 -25.46 5.14
N MET A 72 15.59 -25.39 5.66
CA MET A 72 14.37 -25.55 4.87
C MET A 72 14.26 -24.49 3.77
N VAL A 73 14.63 -23.23 4.06
CA VAL A 73 14.59 -22.14 3.08
C VAL A 73 15.70 -22.24 2.03
N GLU A 74 16.91 -22.62 2.44
CA GLU A 74 18.07 -22.81 1.56
C GLU A 74 17.85 -23.96 0.58
N ASN A 75 17.35 -25.10 1.07
CA ASN A 75 17.12 -26.29 0.26
C ASN A 75 15.82 -26.24 -0.56
N LYS A 76 14.96 -25.24 -0.32
CA LYS A 76 13.61 -25.11 -0.93
C LYS A 76 12.80 -26.40 -0.82
N ASP A 77 12.85 -27.02 0.36
CA ASP A 77 12.23 -28.31 0.60
C ASP A 77 10.73 -28.13 0.86
N HIS A 78 9.94 -28.29 -0.20
CA HIS A 78 8.49 -28.06 -0.19
C HIS A 78 7.70 -29.13 0.59
N GLU A 79 8.31 -30.27 0.94
CA GLU A 79 7.65 -31.36 1.68
C GLU A 79 7.99 -31.35 3.17
N ARG A 80 9.10 -30.71 3.56
CA ARG A 80 9.53 -30.61 4.95
C ARG A 80 8.56 -29.78 5.79
N GLN A 81 8.34 -30.23 7.02
CA GLN A 81 7.53 -29.54 8.02
C GLN A 81 8.33 -29.41 9.31
N VAL A 82 8.34 -28.22 9.90
CA VAL A 82 8.99 -27.95 11.18
C VAL A 82 7.90 -27.68 12.22
N VAL A 83 7.94 -28.41 13.33
CA VAL A 83 7.02 -28.21 14.45
C VAL A 83 7.81 -27.59 15.59
N ILE A 84 7.39 -26.40 16.02
CA ILE A 84 8.01 -25.64 17.11
C ILE A 84 7.13 -25.78 18.34
N GLU A 85 7.73 -26.17 19.44
CA GLU A 85 7.07 -26.23 20.75
C GLU A 85 6.95 -24.83 21.35
N VAL A 86 5.76 -24.49 21.83
CA VAL A 86 5.46 -23.15 22.36
C VAL A 86 4.69 -23.28 23.65
N GLU A 87 4.96 -22.37 24.57
CA GLU A 87 4.18 -22.19 25.79
C GLU A 87 2.72 -21.80 25.46
N ASP A 88 1.74 -22.25 26.26
CA ASP A 88 0.30 -22.17 25.89
C ASP A 88 -0.28 -20.74 25.87
N SER A 89 0.53 -19.72 26.10
CA SER A 89 0.12 -18.32 25.96
C SER A 89 -0.20 -17.95 24.51
N LYS A 90 -1.36 -17.31 24.30
CA LYS A 90 -1.76 -16.71 23.00
C LYS A 90 -0.76 -15.66 22.54
N GLU A 91 -0.14 -14.95 23.47
CA GLU A 91 0.85 -13.90 23.21
C GLU A 91 2.18 -14.49 22.72
N ALA A 92 2.65 -15.58 23.34
CA ALA A 92 3.84 -16.32 22.90
C ALA A 92 3.68 -16.87 21.48
N ARG A 93 2.54 -17.51 21.20
CA ARG A 93 2.22 -18.02 19.86
C ARG A 93 2.17 -16.92 18.81
N THR A 94 1.52 -15.80 19.13
CA THR A 94 1.44 -14.65 18.21
C THR A 94 2.83 -14.08 17.91
N ARG A 95 3.71 -13.97 18.92
CA ARG A 95 5.09 -13.50 18.72
C ARG A 95 5.89 -14.38 17.77
N ILE A 96 5.77 -15.72 17.88
CA ILE A 96 6.48 -16.64 17.00
C ILE A 96 5.94 -16.57 15.56
N HIS A 97 4.62 -16.50 15.37
CA HIS A 97 4.02 -16.28 14.04
C HIS A 97 4.54 -14.98 13.40
N LEU A 98 4.65 -13.90 14.19
CA LEU A 98 5.21 -12.63 13.71
C LEU A 98 6.69 -12.76 13.35
N ALA A 99 7.49 -13.42 14.18
CA ALA A 99 8.92 -13.62 13.94
C ALA A 99 9.20 -14.45 12.68
N ILE A 100 8.44 -15.55 12.48
CA ILE A 100 8.54 -16.39 11.27
C ILE A 100 8.15 -15.58 10.03
N ARG A 101 7.06 -14.81 10.09
CA ARG A 101 6.62 -14.02 8.93
C ARG A 101 7.63 -12.92 8.56
N ASP A 102 8.32 -12.33 9.55
CA ASP A 102 9.29 -11.26 9.32
C ASP A 102 10.63 -11.78 8.79
N HIS A 103 11.13 -12.90 9.33
CA HIS A 103 12.45 -13.45 8.98
C HIS A 103 12.41 -14.52 7.89
N PHE A 104 11.30 -15.24 7.77
CA PHE A 104 11.10 -16.35 6.84
C PHE A 104 9.82 -16.14 6.02
N SER A 105 9.74 -15.04 5.28
CA SER A 105 8.56 -14.65 4.49
C SER A 105 8.10 -15.67 3.42
N ALA A 106 8.92 -16.68 3.14
CA ALA A 106 8.59 -17.77 2.22
C ALA A 106 7.76 -18.90 2.87
N LEU A 107 7.70 -18.93 4.21
CA LEU A 107 7.08 -19.98 4.99
C LEU A 107 5.75 -19.53 5.57
N GLU A 108 4.83 -20.49 5.73
CA GLU A 108 3.54 -20.31 6.39
C GLU A 108 3.56 -21.00 7.74
N SER A 109 3.06 -20.33 8.78
CA SER A 109 2.99 -20.88 10.14
C SER A 109 1.52 -21.02 10.58
N SER A 110 1.15 -22.20 11.06
CA SER A 110 -0.17 -22.52 11.59
C SER A 110 -0.08 -23.12 13.00
N THR A 111 -1.01 -22.77 13.89
CA THR A 111 -1.08 -23.40 15.22
C THR A 111 -1.79 -24.76 15.09
N ILE A 112 -1.21 -25.80 15.68
CA ILE A 112 -1.79 -27.14 15.79
C ILE A 112 -1.99 -27.50 17.26
N ASP A 113 -3.09 -28.17 17.58
CA ASP A 113 -3.34 -28.74 18.91
C ASP A 113 -2.77 -30.16 18.95
N VAL A 114 -1.98 -30.45 19.98
CA VAL A 114 -1.36 -31.76 20.23
C VAL A 114 -1.89 -32.28 21.57
N ASP A 115 -2.02 -33.61 21.69
CA ASP A 115 -2.49 -34.32 22.89
C ASP A 115 -3.85 -33.86 23.43
N ASN A 116 -4.90 -34.04 22.62
CA ASN A 116 -6.30 -33.77 23.02
C ASN A 116 -6.54 -32.34 23.56
N GLY A 117 -5.75 -31.37 23.13
CA GLY A 117 -5.95 -29.95 23.43
C GLY A 117 -5.21 -29.43 24.66
N GLN A 118 -4.30 -30.22 25.25
CA GLN A 118 -3.47 -29.76 26.37
C GLN A 118 -2.26 -28.94 25.94
N GLN A 119 -1.78 -29.09 24.69
CA GLN A 119 -0.58 -28.38 24.23
C GLN A 119 -0.73 -27.87 22.80
N LYS A 120 -0.16 -26.70 22.52
CA LYS A 120 -0.25 -26.03 21.22
C LYS A 120 1.13 -25.83 20.62
N HIS A 121 1.32 -26.37 19.43
CA HIS A 121 2.57 -26.24 18.69
C HIS A 121 2.37 -25.38 17.45
N ILE A 122 3.45 -24.80 16.93
CA ILE A 122 3.43 -24.05 15.68
C ILE A 122 4.05 -24.91 14.59
N LYS A 123 3.24 -25.27 13.60
CA LYS A 123 3.67 -25.98 12.40
C LYS A 123 4.05 -24.96 11.32
N VAL A 124 5.25 -25.10 10.78
CA VAL A 124 5.78 -24.27 9.70
C VAL A 124 5.97 -25.11 8.45
N VAL A 125 5.41 -24.65 7.33
CA VAL A 125 5.43 -25.35 6.04
C VAL A 125 5.65 -24.38 4.89
N TYR A 126 6.09 -24.89 3.74
CA TYR A 126 5.92 -24.15 2.49
C TYR A 126 4.45 -24.13 2.09
N PRO A 127 3.91 -22.97 1.68
CA PRO A 127 2.54 -22.91 1.17
C PRO A 127 2.43 -23.76 -0.09
N LYS A 128 1.51 -24.74 -0.09
CA LYS A 128 1.26 -25.66 -1.21
C LYS A 128 0.63 -24.98 -2.42
N SER A 129 0.04 -23.79 -2.26
CA SER A 129 -0.46 -22.95 -3.34
C SER A 129 0.44 -21.72 -3.49
N LYS A 130 0.39 -21.05 -4.66
CA LYS A 130 0.95 -19.69 -4.79
C LYS A 130 0.36 -18.87 -3.67
N ALA A 131 1.20 -18.55 -2.68
CA ALA A 131 0.83 -17.80 -1.50
C ALA A 131 -0.10 -16.66 -1.91
N ASN A 132 -1.27 -16.60 -1.28
CA ASN A 132 -2.23 -15.54 -1.50
C ASN A 132 -1.45 -14.21 -1.40
N ARG A 133 -1.51 -13.35 -2.43
CA ARG A 133 -0.67 -12.12 -2.49
C ARG A 133 -0.75 -11.29 -1.21
N ASP A 134 -1.86 -11.42 -0.48
CA ASP A 134 -2.15 -10.81 0.81
C ASP A 134 -1.17 -11.21 1.93
N SER A 135 -0.55 -12.40 1.89
CA SER A 135 0.40 -12.85 2.93
C SER A 135 1.74 -12.12 2.89
N ARG A 136 2.08 -11.50 1.75
CA ARG A 136 3.32 -10.73 1.57
C ARG A 136 3.30 -9.37 2.26
N TRP A 137 2.12 -8.85 2.62
CA TRP A 137 2.06 -7.57 3.31
C TRP A 137 2.24 -7.76 4.81
N ALA A 138 3.30 -7.16 5.35
CA ALA A 138 3.57 -7.21 6.78
C ALA A 138 2.40 -6.61 7.59
N ALA A 139 1.89 -7.31 8.61
CA ALA A 139 0.75 -6.79 9.38
C ALA A 139 1.09 -5.56 10.23
N ASN A 140 2.37 -5.25 10.43
CA ASN A 140 2.82 -4.01 11.07
C ASN A 140 2.74 -2.79 10.13
N ARG A 141 2.34 -2.97 8.87
CA ARG A 141 2.28 -1.91 7.86
C ARG A 141 0.83 -1.49 7.61
N PRO A 142 0.53 -0.18 7.53
CA PRO A 142 -0.82 0.29 7.20
C PRO A 142 -1.31 -0.32 5.89
N LYS A 143 -2.62 -0.54 5.74
CA LYS A 143 -3.18 -1.19 4.54
C LYS A 143 -3.22 -0.26 3.31
N TYR A 144 -3.04 1.03 3.53
CA TYR A 144 -3.15 2.05 2.52
C TYR A 144 -1.79 2.70 2.26
N CYS A 145 -1.43 2.80 0.99
CA CYS A 145 -0.28 3.56 0.51
C CYS A 145 -0.79 4.91 0.00
N LYS A 146 -0.47 5.97 0.73
CA LYS A 146 -0.76 7.36 0.34
C LYS A 146 0.43 7.93 -0.42
N PHE A 147 0.20 8.55 -1.57
CA PHE A 147 1.23 9.18 -2.38
C PHE A 147 0.71 10.41 -3.12
N VAL A 148 1.62 11.27 -3.56
CA VAL A 148 1.29 12.44 -4.38
C VAL A 148 1.32 12.08 -5.86
N LEU A 149 0.20 12.31 -6.55
CA LEU A 149 0.11 12.20 -7.99
C LEU A 149 0.37 13.56 -8.63
N TYR A 150 1.51 13.67 -9.31
CA TYR A 150 1.79 14.76 -10.23
C TYR A 150 1.47 14.33 -11.66
N LYS A 151 0.65 15.12 -12.36
CA LYS A 151 0.31 14.88 -13.77
C LYS A 151 0.35 16.17 -14.57
N GLU A 152 0.75 16.05 -15.83
CA GLU A 152 0.78 17.14 -16.81
C GLU A 152 -0.05 16.75 -18.03
N ASN A 153 -0.95 17.64 -18.46
CA ASN A 153 -1.74 17.47 -19.68
C ASN A 153 -2.47 16.09 -19.76
N LYS A 154 -2.89 15.56 -18.61
CA LYS A 154 -3.50 14.23 -18.47
C LYS A 154 -4.70 14.27 -17.53
N ASP A 155 -5.69 13.45 -17.83
CA ASP A 155 -6.85 13.23 -16.97
C ASP A 155 -6.46 12.38 -15.75
N THR A 156 -7.12 12.60 -14.61
CA THR A 156 -6.88 11.82 -13.38
C THR A 156 -7.21 10.34 -13.59
N MET A 157 -8.37 10.03 -14.18
CA MET A 157 -8.82 8.64 -14.40
C MET A 157 -7.92 7.89 -15.39
N ASP A 158 -7.52 8.55 -16.48
CA ASP A 158 -6.57 7.98 -17.45
C ASP A 158 -5.23 7.64 -16.80
N THR A 159 -4.76 8.52 -15.90
CA THR A 159 -3.49 8.34 -15.21
C THR A 159 -3.56 7.18 -14.21
N ILE A 160 -4.65 7.09 -13.43
CA ILE A 160 -4.89 5.95 -12.54
C ILE A 160 -5.03 4.64 -13.33
N SER A 161 -5.72 4.66 -14.47
CA SER A 161 -5.84 3.48 -15.35
C SER A 161 -4.49 3.02 -15.88
N LEU A 162 -3.60 3.96 -16.25
CA LEU A 162 -2.24 3.66 -16.68
C LEU A 162 -1.43 3.01 -15.54
N ILE A 163 -1.48 3.57 -14.32
CA ILE A 163 -0.80 3.01 -13.16
C ILE A 163 -1.32 1.60 -12.86
N SER A 164 -2.64 1.43 -12.84
CA SER A 164 -3.33 0.17 -12.59
C SER A 164 -2.91 -0.93 -13.59
N LYS A 165 -2.83 -0.59 -14.89
CA LYS A 165 -2.36 -1.50 -15.95
C LYS A 165 -0.91 -1.94 -15.74
N ASN A 166 -0.04 -1.00 -15.39
CA ASN A 166 1.38 -1.29 -15.15
C ASN A 166 1.59 -2.17 -13.89
N LEU A 167 0.78 -1.97 -12.86
CA LEU A 167 0.82 -2.75 -11.62
C LEU A 167 0.02 -4.07 -11.69
N ARG A 168 -0.78 -4.25 -12.74
CA ARG A 168 -1.70 -5.40 -12.91
C ARG A 168 -2.66 -5.57 -11.73
N VAL A 169 -3.24 -4.45 -11.31
CA VAL A 169 -4.23 -4.39 -10.23
C VAL A 169 -5.54 -3.79 -10.75
N ASN A 170 -6.58 -3.71 -9.90
CA ASN A 170 -7.84 -3.07 -10.27
C ASN A 170 -7.77 -1.55 -10.01
N THR A 171 -8.36 -0.74 -10.88
CA THR A 171 -8.48 0.73 -10.69
C THR A 171 -9.22 1.10 -9.40
N ASN A 172 -10.14 0.26 -8.93
CA ASN A 172 -10.93 0.49 -7.72
C ASN A 172 -10.09 0.48 -6.43
N LEU A 173 -8.84 0.01 -6.50
CA LEU A 173 -7.91 0.09 -5.36
C LEU A 173 -7.41 1.50 -5.12
N PHE A 174 -7.48 2.38 -6.12
CA PHE A 174 -7.05 3.77 -6.02
C PHE A 174 -8.23 4.67 -5.66
N GLN A 175 -8.03 5.54 -4.68
CA GLN A 175 -8.99 6.56 -4.27
C GLN A 175 -8.34 7.95 -4.26
N TYR A 176 -9.14 8.96 -4.55
CA TYR A 176 -8.75 10.37 -4.59
C TYR A 176 -9.99 11.25 -4.35
N ALA A 177 -9.82 12.46 -3.81
CA ALA A 177 -10.93 13.34 -3.41
C ALA A 177 -11.68 13.98 -4.59
N GLY A 178 -11.04 14.05 -5.76
CA GLY A 178 -11.68 14.53 -6.99
C GLY A 178 -10.72 14.56 -8.16
N THR A 179 -11.28 14.62 -9.37
CA THR A 179 -10.50 14.78 -10.60
C THR A 179 -9.97 16.22 -10.70
N LYS A 180 -8.84 16.39 -11.38
CA LYS A 180 -8.20 17.69 -11.59
C LYS A 180 -8.02 17.94 -13.07
N ASP A 181 -8.04 19.21 -13.49
CA ASP A 181 -7.96 19.63 -14.89
C ASP A 181 -6.99 18.80 -15.73
N LYS A 182 -7.47 18.32 -16.89
CA LYS A 182 -6.61 17.65 -17.86
C LYS A 182 -5.56 18.60 -18.41
N ARG A 183 -5.97 19.78 -18.91
CA ARG A 183 -5.08 20.78 -19.51
C ARG A 183 -4.48 21.70 -18.43
N ALA A 184 -3.64 21.13 -17.58
CA ALA A 184 -2.96 21.80 -16.48
C ALA A 184 -1.73 21.00 -16.02
N LYS A 185 -0.90 21.59 -15.15
CA LYS A 185 -0.03 20.84 -14.24
C LYS A 185 -0.75 20.70 -12.91
N THR A 186 -0.95 19.48 -12.44
CA THR A 186 -1.75 19.24 -11.22
C THR A 186 -1.05 18.33 -10.24
N THR A 187 -1.09 18.66 -8.95
CA THR A 187 -0.75 17.76 -7.84
C THR A 187 -2.00 17.43 -7.03
N GLN A 188 -2.14 16.16 -6.67
CA GLN A 188 -3.23 15.67 -5.81
C GLN A 188 -2.77 14.48 -4.97
N GLU A 189 -3.45 14.23 -3.87
CA GLU A 189 -3.24 13.06 -3.04
C GLU A 189 -4.02 11.86 -3.60
N VAL A 190 -3.37 10.70 -3.63
CA VAL A 190 -3.98 9.43 -4.04
C VAL A 190 -3.64 8.39 -3.00
N THR A 191 -4.63 7.56 -2.68
CA THR A 191 -4.46 6.43 -1.77
C THR A 191 -4.71 5.12 -2.52
N ALA A 192 -3.81 4.14 -2.37
CA ALA A 192 -3.96 2.80 -2.91
C ALA A 192 -4.10 1.75 -1.79
N PHE A 193 -5.06 0.85 -1.90
CA PHE A 193 -5.19 -0.30 -1.00
C PHE A 193 -4.24 -1.44 -1.41
N LYS A 194 -3.66 -2.11 -0.42
CA LYS A 194 -2.73 -3.23 -0.58
C LYS A 194 -3.35 -4.52 -1.13
#